data_AF-A0A356DUM2-F1
#
_entry.id   AF-A0A356DUM2-F1
#
_cell.length_a   1.000
_cell.length_b   1.000
_cell.length_c   1.000
_cell.angle_alpha   90.00
_cell.angle_beta   90.00
_cell.angle_gamma   90.00
#
_symmetry.space_group_name_H-M   'P 1'
#
loop_
_entity.id
_entity.type
_entity.pdbx_description
1 polymer ?
#
loop_
_entity_poly.entity_id
_entity_poly.type
_entity_poly.pdbx_seq_one_letter_code
_entity_poly.pdbx_strand_id
1 'polypeptide(L)'
;MMKKVPLLYVTARVILTFMILIFSLSLPLNTESVLAFSTTPTSEVSPIENLARPTDNLIQAIGWADNFDSYATDVSLHGLGGWKGWQNSPAATAYTSGTQALSTPNSVDISSAADLVHEYSGYIAGEWVYTAWQYIPTDFAGESYFILLNQYDDAGNTLNWSVQVNFSSSTNQVENTGASGGTLPLIKGTWVELRTEIDLTNDLCAFYYGGQLLYQATWTGEVSGGGINNIAALDLFANGASSIYYDNISLTPPPKLLYLPLITR
;
A
#
# COMPACT_ATOMS: atom_id res chain seq x y z
N MET A 1 12.54 -56.68 -9.10
CA MET A 1 11.96 -55.53 -9.83
C MET A 1 10.64 -55.13 -9.19
N MET A 2 10.70 -54.23 -8.21
CA MET A 2 9.52 -53.68 -7.52
C MET A 2 9.18 -52.34 -8.14
N LYS A 3 8.01 -52.22 -8.77
CA LYS A 3 7.46 -50.95 -9.24
C LYS A 3 6.95 -50.17 -8.02
N LYS A 4 7.56 -49.03 -7.72
CA LYS A 4 7.02 -48.05 -6.76
C LYS A 4 5.92 -47.25 -7.46
N VAL A 5 4.73 -47.24 -6.87
CA VAL A 5 3.62 -46.34 -7.19
C VAL A 5 3.79 -45.08 -6.34
N PRO A 6 3.65 -43.86 -6.88
CA PRO A 6 3.74 -42.64 -6.06
C PRO A 6 2.42 -42.36 -5.33
N LEU A 7 2.55 -42.05 -4.04
CA LEU A 7 1.45 -41.65 -3.15
C LEU A 7 1.23 -40.13 -3.33
N LEU A 8 0.08 -39.73 -3.87
CA LEU A 8 -0.37 -38.34 -3.87
C LEU A 8 -0.78 -37.96 -2.44
N TYR A 9 -0.09 -37.00 -1.83
CA TYR A 9 -0.57 -36.30 -0.63
C TYR A 9 -1.33 -35.04 -1.08
N VAL A 10 -2.65 -35.08 -1.01
CA VAL A 10 -3.53 -33.90 -1.08
C VAL A 10 -4.01 -33.64 0.33
N THR A 11 -3.51 -32.60 0.98
CA THR A 11 -4.01 -32.14 2.28
C THR A 11 -5.16 -31.17 2.08
N ALA A 12 -6.38 -31.66 2.28
CA ALA A 12 -7.59 -30.84 2.33
C ALA A 12 -7.61 -30.02 3.64
N ARG A 13 -7.73 -28.69 3.55
CA ARG A 13 -7.99 -27.81 4.69
C ARG A 13 -9.50 -27.67 4.90
N VAL A 14 -9.95 -27.94 6.11
CA VAL A 14 -11.36 -27.82 6.57
C VAL A 14 -11.58 -26.39 7.06
N ILE A 15 -12.58 -25.69 6.50
CA ILE A 15 -13.01 -24.35 6.95
C ILE A 15 -14.32 -24.51 7.74
N LEU A 16 -14.33 -24.02 8.98
CA LEU A 16 -15.49 -23.99 9.86
C LEU A 16 -15.96 -22.54 10.00
N THR A 17 -17.13 -22.22 9.43
CA THR A 17 -17.71 -20.86 9.45
C THR A 17 -18.75 -20.74 10.57
N PHE A 18 -18.60 -19.75 11.45
CA PHE A 18 -19.64 -19.31 12.39
C PHE A 18 -20.11 -17.90 12.03
N MET A 19 -21.42 -17.74 11.89
CA MET A 19 -22.10 -16.53 11.43
C MET A 19 -22.77 -15.83 12.63
N ILE A 20 -22.52 -14.54 12.83
CA ILE A 20 -23.25 -13.71 13.80
C ILE A 20 -23.78 -12.45 13.10
N LEU A 21 -25.09 -12.26 13.24
CA LEU A 21 -25.93 -11.21 12.66
C LEU A 21 -25.99 -10.01 13.63
N ILE A 22 -25.79 -8.77 13.17
CA ILE A 22 -26.08 -7.56 13.98
C ILE A 22 -26.98 -6.60 13.21
N PHE A 23 -28.05 -6.19 13.90
CA PHE A 23 -29.11 -5.26 13.48
C PHE A 23 -28.61 -3.81 13.39
N SER A 24 -29.04 -3.10 12.35
CA SER A 24 -28.86 -1.64 12.18
C SER A 24 -30.07 -0.87 12.71
N LEU A 25 -29.84 0.15 13.56
CA LEU A 25 -30.82 1.18 13.92
C LEU A 25 -30.55 2.47 13.14
N SER A 26 -31.57 3.01 12.47
CA SER A 26 -31.57 4.32 11.81
C SER A 26 -32.08 5.42 12.75
N LEU A 27 -31.48 6.62 12.71
CA LEU A 27 -32.00 7.85 13.33
C LEU A 27 -32.31 8.91 12.26
N PRO A 28 -33.32 9.79 12.47
CA PRO A 28 -33.88 10.64 11.42
C PRO A 28 -33.21 12.01 11.27
N LEU A 29 -33.41 12.57 10.07
CA LEU A 29 -32.91 13.84 9.53
C LEU A 29 -33.78 15.02 10.02
N ASN A 30 -33.15 16.09 10.53
CA ASN A 30 -33.85 17.35 10.85
C ASN A 30 -33.81 18.30 9.65
N THR A 31 -35.00 18.74 9.25
CA THR A 31 -35.33 19.85 8.34
C THR A 31 -35.16 21.20 9.03
N GLU A 32 -34.58 22.18 8.35
CA GLU A 32 -34.97 23.58 8.51
C GLU A 32 -35.06 24.29 7.15
N SER A 33 -36.15 25.03 7.00
CA SER A 33 -36.45 25.97 5.92
C SER A 33 -36.80 27.29 6.57
N VAL A 34 -36.40 28.42 5.96
CA VAL A 34 -37.29 29.53 5.57
C VAL A 34 -36.46 30.72 5.08
N LEU A 35 -36.87 31.23 3.91
CA LEU A 35 -36.38 32.41 3.21
C LEU A 35 -36.88 33.71 3.87
N ALA A 36 -36.10 34.78 3.78
CA ALA A 36 -36.67 36.13 3.76
C ALA A 36 -35.90 37.03 2.79
N PHE A 37 -36.61 37.46 1.76
CA PHE A 37 -36.21 38.38 0.70
C PHE A 37 -36.60 39.80 1.12
N SER A 38 -35.70 40.77 0.90
CA SER A 38 -36.01 42.20 1.03
C SER A 38 -35.43 42.96 -0.16
N THR A 39 -36.23 43.88 -0.71
CA THR A 39 -35.99 44.78 -1.85
C THR A 39 -36.06 46.22 -1.31
N THR A 40 -35.46 47.31 -1.82
CA THR A 40 -34.84 47.82 -3.07
C THR A 40 -34.13 49.17 -2.69
N PRO A 41 -33.69 50.11 -3.56
CA PRO A 41 -32.78 50.09 -4.73
C PRO A 41 -31.62 51.15 -4.71
N THR A 42 -30.73 51.04 -5.71
CA THR A 42 -29.91 52.07 -6.40
C THR A 42 -28.72 52.79 -5.71
N SER A 43 -27.50 52.42 -6.12
CA SER A 43 -26.61 53.30 -6.91
C SER A 43 -25.50 52.47 -7.56
N GLU A 44 -25.39 52.58 -8.88
CA GLU A 44 -24.35 51.98 -9.72
C GLU A 44 -22.99 52.61 -9.48
N VAL A 45 -21.97 51.78 -9.22
CA VAL A 45 -20.64 51.87 -9.85
C VAL A 45 -20.17 50.43 -10.01
N SER A 46 -20.08 49.95 -11.25
CA SER A 46 -19.66 48.58 -11.59
C SER A 46 -18.18 48.36 -11.21
N PRO A 47 -17.84 47.44 -10.30
CA PRO A 47 -16.50 46.89 -10.26
C PRO A 47 -16.39 45.89 -11.40
N ILE A 48 -15.36 46.06 -12.21
CA ILE A 48 -14.83 45.12 -13.21
C ILE A 48 -15.19 43.68 -12.82
N GLU A 49 -15.90 42.98 -13.70
CA GLU A 49 -16.04 41.52 -13.62
C GLU A 49 -14.64 40.93 -13.49
N ASN A 50 -14.23 40.67 -12.26
CA ASN A 50 -13.32 39.58 -11.98
C ASN A 50 -14.13 38.37 -12.45
N LEU A 51 -13.93 37.98 -13.72
CA LEU A 51 -14.17 36.60 -14.14
C LEU A 51 -13.59 35.77 -13.03
N ALA A 52 -14.45 35.20 -12.20
CA ALA A 52 -14.04 34.25 -11.20
C ALA A 52 -13.29 33.20 -12.00
N ARG A 53 -11.96 33.25 -11.94
CA ARG A 53 -11.12 32.09 -12.25
C ARG A 53 -11.86 30.97 -11.54
N PRO A 54 -12.26 29.88 -12.22
CA PRO A 54 -12.86 28.75 -11.54
C PRO A 54 -11.93 28.54 -10.36
N THR A 55 -12.44 28.78 -9.15
CA THR A 55 -11.66 28.58 -7.94
C THR A 55 -11.14 27.19 -8.13
N ASP A 56 -9.82 27.07 -8.31
CA ASP A 56 -9.18 25.77 -8.35
C ASP A 56 -9.71 25.10 -7.10
N ASN A 57 -10.69 24.21 -7.29
CA ASN A 57 -11.04 23.24 -6.29
C ASN A 57 -9.70 22.53 -6.16
N LEU A 58 -8.99 22.91 -5.11
CA LEU A 58 -7.85 22.21 -4.60
C LEU A 58 -8.42 20.82 -4.31
N ILE A 59 -8.40 19.95 -5.32
CA ILE A 59 -8.63 18.53 -5.13
C ILE A 59 -7.44 18.12 -4.29
N GLN A 60 -7.72 18.11 -3.00
CA GLN A 60 -6.93 17.57 -1.92
C GLN A 60 -6.22 16.33 -2.44
N ALA A 61 -4.90 16.27 -2.31
CA ALA A 61 -4.17 15.03 -2.50
C ALA A 61 -4.70 14.01 -1.48
N ILE A 62 -5.66 13.19 -1.90
CA ILE A 62 -6.19 12.05 -1.14
C ILE A 62 -5.22 10.89 -1.36
N GLY A 63 -4.08 10.97 -0.69
CA GLY A 63 -3.17 9.85 -0.50
C GLY A 63 -3.15 9.41 0.97
N TRP A 64 -2.50 8.30 1.23
CA TRP A 64 -2.19 7.81 2.57
C TRP A 64 -0.67 7.81 2.77
N ALA A 65 -0.22 8.05 4.00
CA ALA A 65 1.18 7.91 4.37
C ALA A 65 1.34 7.60 5.86
N ASP A 66 2.39 6.86 6.18
CA ASP A 66 2.86 6.61 7.55
C ASP A 66 4.39 6.59 7.57
N ASN A 67 4.97 7.38 8.46
CA ASN A 67 6.40 7.45 8.69
C ASN A 67 6.80 6.92 10.09
N PHE A 68 5.86 6.27 10.78
CA PHE A 68 6.03 5.60 12.07
C PHE A 68 6.43 6.48 13.27
N ASP A 69 6.67 7.77 13.06
CA ASP A 69 7.15 8.69 14.10
C ASP A 69 6.08 9.08 15.12
N SER A 70 4.81 8.88 14.82
CA SER A 70 3.71 9.14 15.76
C SER A 70 3.55 8.07 16.83
N TYR A 71 4.17 6.90 16.67
CA TYR A 71 4.08 5.79 17.61
C TYR A 71 5.19 5.85 18.66
N ALA A 72 4.96 5.25 19.83
CA ALA A 72 6.04 5.04 20.79
C ALA A 72 7.05 4.01 20.23
N THR A 73 8.35 4.22 20.42
CA THR A 73 9.38 3.24 20.04
C THR A 73 9.17 1.91 20.77
N ASP A 74 9.50 0.80 20.11
CA ASP A 74 9.35 -0.58 20.61
C ASP A 74 7.88 -0.97 20.91
N VAL A 75 6.91 -0.35 20.21
CA VAL A 75 5.50 -0.72 20.29
C VAL A 75 5.14 -1.71 19.18
N SER A 76 4.34 -2.72 19.54
CA SER A 76 3.65 -3.56 18.56
C SER A 76 2.66 -2.70 17.77
N LEU A 77 2.72 -2.79 16.44
CA LEU A 77 1.80 -2.07 15.57
C LEU A 77 0.44 -2.76 15.43
N HIS A 78 0.23 -3.94 16.02
CA HIS A 78 -1.05 -4.63 15.90
C HIS A 78 -2.19 -3.81 16.53
N GLY A 79 -3.14 -3.40 15.70
CA GLY A 79 -4.29 -2.59 16.10
C GLY A 79 -4.01 -1.09 16.20
N LEU A 80 -2.85 -0.62 15.73
CA LEU A 80 -2.47 0.80 15.74
C LEU A 80 -2.40 1.35 14.32
N GLY A 81 -2.99 2.53 14.09
CA GLY A 81 -2.84 3.25 12.81
C GLY A 81 -3.33 2.53 11.56
N GLY A 82 -4.16 1.49 11.71
CA GLY A 82 -4.61 0.63 10.59
C GLY A 82 -3.73 -0.59 10.36
N TRP A 83 -2.62 -0.72 11.08
CA TRP A 83 -1.73 -1.87 11.02
C TRP A 83 -2.28 -3.06 11.82
N LYS A 84 -2.03 -4.26 11.30
CA LYS A 84 -2.31 -5.54 11.98
C LYS A 84 -1.35 -6.60 11.48
N GLY A 85 -1.28 -7.71 12.19
CA GLY A 85 -0.60 -8.90 11.65
C GLY A 85 -1.52 -9.61 10.65
N TRP A 86 -0.94 -10.37 9.75
CA TRP A 86 -1.64 -11.18 8.75
C TRP A 86 -2.78 -11.98 9.35
N GLN A 87 -3.91 -12.00 8.65
CA GLN A 87 -5.18 -12.59 9.11
C GLN A 87 -5.66 -12.03 10.46
N ASN A 88 -5.31 -10.78 10.74
CA ASN A 88 -5.55 -10.12 12.02
C ASN A 88 -4.95 -10.90 13.23
N SER A 89 -3.84 -11.60 13.02
CA SER A 89 -3.14 -12.33 14.07
C SER A 89 -2.16 -11.42 14.82
N PRO A 90 -2.29 -11.24 16.15
CA PRO A 90 -1.30 -10.49 16.93
C PRO A 90 0.09 -11.14 16.92
N ALA A 91 0.17 -12.45 16.69
CA ALA A 91 1.45 -13.18 16.62
C ALA A 91 2.29 -12.83 15.38
N ALA A 92 1.66 -12.22 14.37
CA ALA A 92 2.29 -11.77 13.13
C ALA A 92 2.65 -10.26 13.16
N THR A 93 2.64 -9.64 14.34
CA THR A 93 2.93 -8.21 14.48
C THR A 93 4.37 -7.85 14.11
N ALA A 94 4.60 -6.56 13.89
CA ALA A 94 5.91 -5.93 13.80
C ALA A 94 5.99 -4.78 14.81
N TYR A 95 7.20 -4.31 15.07
CA TYR A 95 7.46 -3.30 16.08
C TYR A 95 8.08 -2.06 15.45
N THR A 96 7.67 -0.89 15.92
CA THR A 96 8.40 0.35 15.62
C THR A 96 9.78 0.30 16.25
N SER A 97 10.81 0.75 15.56
CA SER A 97 12.19 0.66 16.01
C SER A 97 12.94 1.96 15.77
N GLY A 98 13.73 2.38 16.76
CA GLY A 98 14.68 3.49 16.63
C GLY A 98 16.08 3.04 16.20
N THR A 99 16.30 1.74 15.94
CA THR A 99 17.61 1.20 15.55
C THR A 99 18.05 1.70 14.17
N GLN A 100 17.10 1.77 13.24
CA GLN A 100 17.24 2.41 11.94
C GLN A 100 16.01 3.29 11.75
N ALA A 101 16.21 4.51 11.24
CA ALA A 101 15.15 5.49 11.04
C ALA A 101 15.59 6.41 9.91
N LEU A 102 14.76 6.56 8.86
CA LEU A 102 14.99 7.56 7.82
C LEU A 102 14.42 8.91 8.30
N SER A 103 13.19 8.88 8.80
CA SER A 103 12.60 9.92 9.64
C SER A 103 12.64 9.48 11.10
N THR A 104 12.82 10.44 12.01
CA THR A 104 13.02 10.16 13.44
C THR A 104 11.77 10.43 14.27
N PRO A 105 11.44 9.59 15.27
CA PRO A 105 12.33 8.60 15.87
C PRO A 105 12.28 7.17 15.32
N ASN A 106 11.32 6.78 14.46
CA ASN A 106 11.07 5.36 14.20
C ASN A 106 11.02 4.99 12.71
N SER A 107 11.41 3.75 12.43
CA SER A 107 10.90 2.97 11.30
C SER A 107 10.11 1.77 11.83
N VAL A 108 9.63 0.87 10.96
CA VAL A 108 9.12 -0.45 11.36
C VAL A 108 10.17 -1.55 11.12
N ASP A 109 10.42 -2.40 12.12
CA ASP A 109 11.28 -3.59 12.05
C ASP A 109 10.46 -4.82 11.61
N ILE A 110 10.81 -5.36 10.46
CA ILE A 110 10.23 -6.59 9.89
C ILE A 110 11.27 -7.71 10.05
N SER A 111 11.05 -8.59 11.02
CA SER A 111 11.93 -9.70 11.36
C SER A 111 11.15 -10.92 11.86
N SER A 112 11.78 -12.09 11.80
CA SER A 112 11.27 -13.34 12.39
C SER A 112 9.87 -13.71 11.89
N ALA A 113 8.85 -13.68 12.76
CA ALA A 113 7.46 -14.03 12.45
C ALA A 113 6.62 -12.84 11.97
N ALA A 114 7.19 -11.64 11.81
CA ALA A 114 6.46 -10.47 11.35
C ALA A 114 5.88 -10.71 9.95
N ASP A 115 4.60 -10.40 9.81
CA ASP A 115 3.80 -10.50 8.59
C ASP A 115 2.75 -9.38 8.70
N LEU A 116 3.24 -8.14 8.49
CA LEU A 116 2.55 -6.92 8.87
C LEU A 116 1.72 -6.38 7.70
N VAL A 117 0.44 -6.16 7.96
CA VAL A 117 -0.55 -5.76 6.97
C VAL A 117 -1.09 -4.37 7.28
N HIS A 118 -1.24 -3.55 6.23
CA HIS A 118 -2.07 -2.35 6.25
C HIS A 118 -3.08 -2.41 5.09
N GLU A 119 -4.37 -2.35 5.42
CA GLU A 119 -5.44 -2.40 4.42
C GLU A 119 -5.79 -1.01 3.87
N TYR A 120 -6.24 -0.99 2.63
CA TYR A 120 -6.65 0.18 1.90
C TYR A 120 -8.08 0.01 1.40
N SER A 121 -8.78 1.13 1.26
CA SER A 121 -10.11 1.17 0.65
C SER A 121 -10.28 2.43 -0.19
N GLY A 122 -11.07 2.33 -1.25
CA GLY A 122 -11.36 3.44 -2.16
C GLY A 122 -10.36 3.63 -3.32
N TYR A 123 -9.27 2.86 -3.36
CA TYR A 123 -8.27 2.90 -4.43
C TYR A 123 -8.63 1.93 -5.57
N ILE A 124 -9.74 2.21 -6.27
CA ILE A 124 -10.35 1.30 -7.28
C ILE A 124 -10.23 1.78 -8.73
N ALA A 125 -9.59 2.93 -8.96
CA ALA A 125 -9.42 3.51 -10.29
C ALA A 125 -8.26 4.51 -10.29
N GLY A 126 -7.84 4.92 -11.49
CA GLY A 126 -6.83 5.95 -11.70
C GLY A 126 -5.39 5.44 -11.53
N GLU A 127 -4.48 6.40 -11.49
CA GLU A 127 -3.05 6.17 -11.36
C GLU A 127 -2.60 6.48 -9.92
N TRP A 128 -1.68 5.67 -9.41
CA TRP A 128 -1.17 5.74 -8.05
C TRP A 128 0.33 5.45 -8.02
N VAL A 129 1.02 6.06 -7.07
CA VAL A 129 2.41 5.76 -6.75
C VAL A 129 2.45 5.27 -5.30
N TYR A 130 2.89 4.03 -5.14
CA TYR A 130 3.20 3.44 -3.85
C TYR A 130 4.70 3.59 -3.60
N THR A 131 5.08 4.18 -2.48
CA THR A 131 6.49 4.35 -2.09
C THR A 131 6.72 3.79 -0.70
N ALA A 132 7.85 3.11 -0.50
CA ALA A 132 8.38 2.76 0.81
C ALA A 132 9.89 2.90 0.78
N TRP A 133 10.49 3.48 1.82
CA TRP A 133 11.93 3.45 1.98
C TRP A 133 12.33 2.22 2.79
N GLN A 134 13.29 1.46 2.29
CA GLN A 134 13.75 0.22 2.91
C GLN A 134 15.21 0.32 3.31
N TYR A 135 15.55 -0.13 4.51
CA TYR A 135 16.93 -0.34 4.94
C TYR A 135 17.16 -1.82 5.23
N ILE A 136 18.10 -2.42 4.52
CA ILE A 136 18.54 -3.80 4.74
C ILE A 136 19.93 -3.77 5.38
N PRO A 137 20.13 -4.30 6.60
CA PRO A 137 21.45 -4.37 7.24
C PRO A 137 22.49 -5.13 6.40
N THR A 138 23.77 -4.78 6.54
CA THR A 138 24.87 -5.41 5.77
C THR A 138 25.01 -6.90 6.04
N ASP A 139 24.64 -7.33 7.24
CA ASP A 139 24.65 -8.71 7.73
C ASP A 139 23.27 -9.39 7.61
N PHE A 140 22.32 -8.81 6.86
CA PHE A 140 21.01 -9.38 6.62
C PHE A 140 21.10 -10.83 6.13
N ALA A 141 20.34 -11.70 6.80
CA ALA A 141 20.25 -13.13 6.59
C ALA A 141 18.79 -13.59 6.45
N GLY A 142 18.51 -14.36 5.41
CA GLY A 142 17.19 -14.90 5.10
C GLY A 142 16.58 -14.28 3.85
N GLU A 143 15.26 -14.35 3.78
CA GLU A 143 14.43 -13.85 2.68
C GLU A 143 13.27 -13.10 3.28
N SER A 144 12.95 -11.92 2.76
CA SER A 144 11.78 -11.14 3.18
C SER A 144 11.07 -10.60 1.94
N TYR A 145 9.78 -10.30 2.07
CA TYR A 145 8.93 -9.92 0.95
C TYR A 145 8.27 -8.56 1.16
N PHE A 146 8.21 -7.80 0.07
CA PHE A 146 7.33 -6.65 -0.06
C PHE A 146 6.20 -7.02 -1.02
N ILE A 147 4.97 -6.89 -0.54
CA ILE A 147 3.78 -7.41 -1.23
C ILE A 147 2.71 -6.33 -1.30
N LEU A 148 2.09 -6.21 -2.48
CA LEU A 148 0.84 -5.47 -2.65
C LEU A 148 -0.25 -6.41 -3.17
N LEU A 149 -1.41 -6.38 -2.52
CA LEU A 149 -2.57 -7.19 -2.87
C LEU A 149 -3.66 -6.32 -3.53
N ASN A 150 -4.37 -6.90 -4.50
CA ASN A 150 -5.60 -6.32 -5.04
C ASN A 150 -6.87 -6.87 -4.39
N GLN A 151 -6.76 -7.98 -3.67
CA GLN A 151 -7.80 -8.53 -2.81
C GLN A 151 -7.17 -9.07 -1.54
N TYR A 152 -7.75 -8.72 -0.39
CA TYR A 152 -7.32 -9.21 0.92
C TYR A 152 -8.54 -9.34 1.84
N ASP A 153 -8.57 -10.40 2.63
CA ASP A 153 -9.48 -10.58 3.76
C ASP A 153 -8.81 -11.41 4.85
N ASP A 154 -9.14 -11.14 6.12
CA ASP A 154 -8.51 -11.83 7.24
C ASP A 154 -8.83 -13.32 7.31
N ALA A 155 -9.92 -13.78 6.70
CA ALA A 155 -10.24 -15.19 6.65
C ALA A 155 -9.43 -15.94 5.57
N GLY A 156 -8.72 -15.21 4.69
CA GLY A 156 -7.90 -15.75 3.62
C GLY A 156 -8.68 -16.42 2.49
N ASN A 157 -9.95 -16.05 2.29
CA ASN A 157 -10.81 -16.66 1.28
C ASN A 157 -10.72 -15.99 -0.10
N THR A 158 -10.32 -14.73 -0.12
CA THR A 158 -10.30 -13.80 -1.25
C THR A 158 -8.99 -13.02 -1.27
N LEU A 159 -7.89 -13.76 -1.44
CA LEU A 159 -6.56 -13.19 -1.56
C LEU A 159 -6.13 -13.16 -3.02
N ASN A 160 -5.58 -12.02 -3.46
CA ASN A 160 -4.99 -11.90 -4.79
C ASN A 160 -3.81 -10.92 -4.76
N TRP A 161 -2.67 -11.37 -5.28
CA TRP A 161 -1.40 -10.65 -5.25
C TRP A 161 -1.15 -9.96 -6.59
N SER A 162 -0.79 -8.68 -6.53
CA SER A 162 -0.36 -7.88 -7.69
C SER A 162 1.14 -7.68 -7.74
N VAL A 163 1.77 -7.59 -6.56
CA VAL A 163 3.22 -7.42 -6.41
C VAL A 163 3.71 -8.43 -5.38
N GLN A 164 4.79 -9.14 -5.69
CA GLN A 164 5.52 -9.97 -4.74
C GLN A 164 7.00 -9.89 -5.07
N VAL A 165 7.76 -9.15 -4.25
CA VAL A 165 9.18 -8.92 -4.45
C VAL A 165 9.95 -9.52 -3.28
N ASN A 166 10.84 -10.47 -3.57
CA ASN A 166 11.71 -11.15 -2.62
C ASN A 166 13.04 -10.41 -2.48
N PHE A 167 13.52 -10.25 -1.25
CA PHE A 167 14.86 -9.77 -0.92
C PHE A 167 15.67 -10.93 -0.33
N SER A 168 16.51 -11.57 -1.14
CA SER A 168 17.20 -12.80 -0.74
C SER A 168 18.67 -12.56 -0.40
N SER A 169 19.07 -12.86 0.84
CA SER A 169 20.46 -12.78 1.24
C SER A 169 21.33 -13.87 0.61
N SER A 170 20.71 -14.97 0.15
CA SER A 170 21.41 -16.14 -0.38
C SER A 170 21.88 -15.95 -1.82
N THR A 171 21.05 -15.31 -2.65
CA THR A 171 21.37 -14.93 -4.02
C THR A 171 21.96 -13.52 -4.10
N ASN A 172 21.77 -12.73 -3.03
CA ASN A 172 22.09 -11.30 -2.97
C ASN A 172 21.35 -10.50 -4.06
N GLN A 173 20.08 -10.83 -4.25
CA GLN A 173 19.20 -10.24 -5.27
C GLN A 173 17.88 -9.73 -4.66
N VAL A 174 17.31 -8.75 -5.36
CA VAL A 174 15.90 -8.39 -5.32
C VAL A 174 15.25 -9.08 -6.50
N GLU A 175 14.21 -9.89 -6.26
CA GLU A 175 13.63 -10.77 -7.26
C GLU A 175 12.12 -10.53 -7.34
N ASN A 176 11.61 -10.30 -8.55
CA ASN A 176 10.19 -10.43 -8.80
C ASN A 176 9.84 -11.92 -8.94
N THR A 177 8.98 -12.42 -8.05
CA THR A 177 8.55 -13.82 -8.07
C THR A 177 7.25 -14.04 -8.86
N GLY A 178 6.73 -12.99 -9.49
CA GLY A 178 5.61 -13.02 -10.42
C GLY A 178 5.98 -13.57 -11.82
N ALA A 179 4.99 -13.59 -12.70
CA ALA A 179 5.10 -14.20 -14.02
C ALA A 179 6.12 -13.53 -14.95
N SER A 180 6.30 -12.21 -14.83
CA SER A 180 7.27 -11.47 -15.66
C SER A 180 8.73 -11.68 -15.22
N GLY A 181 8.94 -12.12 -13.97
CA GLY A 181 10.26 -12.29 -13.37
C GLY A 181 11.05 -10.98 -13.33
N GLY A 182 12.39 -11.11 -13.24
CA GLY A 182 13.31 -9.97 -13.19
C GLY A 182 14.07 -9.91 -11.87
N THR A 183 15.33 -9.48 -11.93
CA THR A 183 16.19 -9.37 -10.75
C THR A 183 17.04 -8.11 -10.81
N LEU A 184 17.33 -7.56 -9.63
CA LEU A 184 18.30 -6.49 -9.42
C LEU A 184 19.25 -6.88 -8.28
N PRO A 185 20.47 -6.31 -8.20
CA PRO A 185 21.35 -6.54 -7.05
C PRO A 185 20.73 -6.04 -5.75
N LEU A 186 20.83 -6.84 -4.68
CA LEU A 186 20.40 -6.42 -3.34
C LEU A 186 21.35 -5.35 -2.79
N ILE A 187 20.81 -4.18 -2.45
CA ILE A 187 21.56 -3.08 -1.82
C ILE A 187 21.37 -3.18 -0.31
N LYS A 188 22.47 -3.13 0.44
CA LYS A 188 22.49 -3.22 1.91
C LYS A 188 23.24 -2.05 2.52
N GLY A 189 22.95 -1.73 3.78
CA GLY A 189 23.63 -0.70 4.58
C GLY A 189 23.24 0.74 4.24
N THR A 190 22.17 0.93 3.47
CA THR A 190 21.62 2.25 3.14
C THR A 190 20.13 2.15 2.91
N TRP A 191 19.44 3.29 3.05
CA TRP A 191 18.03 3.43 2.66
C TRP A 191 17.89 3.42 1.14
N VAL A 192 16.92 2.66 0.64
CA VAL A 192 16.63 2.47 -0.78
C VAL A 192 15.13 2.67 -1.01
N GLU A 193 14.77 3.46 -2.01
CA GLU A 193 13.37 3.63 -2.42
C GLU A 193 12.87 2.34 -3.10
N LEU A 194 11.77 1.80 -2.58
CA LEU A 194 10.86 0.94 -3.31
C LEU A 194 9.75 1.81 -3.88
N ARG A 195 9.50 1.71 -5.19
CA ARG A 195 8.42 2.45 -5.83
C ARG A 195 7.61 1.55 -6.75
N THR A 196 6.31 1.51 -6.57
CA THR A 196 5.37 0.89 -7.50
C THR A 196 4.54 1.98 -8.15
N GLU A 197 4.68 2.14 -9.46
CA GLU A 197 3.77 2.96 -10.27
C GLU A 197 2.63 2.06 -10.73
N ILE A 198 1.39 2.42 -10.40
CA ILE A 198 0.19 1.60 -10.59
C ILE A 198 -0.79 2.40 -11.44
N ASP A 199 -1.26 1.81 -12.54
CA ASP A 199 -2.31 2.36 -13.39
C ASP A 199 -3.47 1.36 -13.44
N LEU A 200 -4.50 1.63 -12.62
CA LEU A 200 -5.70 0.81 -12.56
C LEU A 200 -6.62 1.03 -13.76
N THR A 201 -6.40 2.06 -14.57
CA THR A 201 -7.18 2.32 -15.79
C THR A 201 -6.71 1.42 -16.92
N ASN A 202 -5.40 1.28 -17.08
CA ASN A 202 -4.79 0.46 -18.11
C ASN A 202 -4.38 -0.95 -17.62
N ASP A 203 -4.66 -1.29 -16.36
CA ASP A 203 -4.26 -2.55 -15.72
C ASP A 203 -2.75 -2.80 -15.82
N LEU A 204 -1.96 -1.83 -15.37
CA LEU A 204 -0.49 -1.87 -15.43
C LEU A 204 0.12 -1.56 -14.07
N CYS A 205 1.27 -2.16 -13.82
CA CYS A 205 2.17 -1.74 -12.75
C CYS A 205 3.64 -1.83 -13.18
N ALA A 206 4.47 -0.98 -12.59
CA ALA A 206 5.92 -1.01 -12.73
C ALA A 206 6.57 -0.89 -11.36
N PHE A 207 7.45 -1.82 -11.02
CA PHE A 207 8.17 -1.82 -9.74
C PHE A 207 9.62 -1.37 -9.94
N TYR A 208 10.06 -0.43 -9.13
CA TYR A 208 11.41 0.13 -9.13
C TYR A 208 12.09 -0.09 -7.79
N TYR A 209 13.39 -0.38 -7.83
CA TYR A 209 14.27 -0.53 -6.67
C TYR A 209 15.47 0.42 -6.82
N GLY A 210 15.60 1.39 -5.92
CA GLY A 210 16.67 2.39 -6.00
C GLY A 210 16.65 3.21 -7.29
N GLY A 211 15.46 3.44 -7.85
CA GLY A 211 15.26 4.14 -9.13
C GLY A 211 15.54 3.30 -10.38
N GLN A 212 15.94 2.03 -10.25
CA GLN A 212 16.08 1.09 -11.38
C GLN A 212 14.77 0.31 -11.55
N LEU A 213 14.27 0.16 -12.78
CA LEU A 213 13.11 -0.68 -13.07
C LEU A 213 13.47 -2.16 -12.84
N LEU A 214 12.72 -2.84 -11.97
CA LEU A 214 12.84 -4.28 -11.77
C LEU A 214 11.99 -5.03 -12.81
N TYR A 215 10.71 -4.67 -12.93
CA TYR A 215 9.78 -5.24 -13.88
C TYR A 215 8.59 -4.31 -14.16
N GLN A 216 7.88 -4.59 -15.25
CA GLN A 216 6.58 -4.01 -15.58
C GLN A 216 5.63 -5.15 -16.01
N ALA A 217 4.40 -5.12 -15.50
CA ALA A 217 3.42 -6.17 -15.70
C ALA A 217 1.98 -5.65 -15.60
N THR A 218 1.00 -6.56 -15.65
CA THR A 218 -0.41 -6.21 -15.39
C THR A 218 -0.71 -6.22 -13.89
N TRP A 219 -1.50 -5.27 -13.42
CA TRP A 219 -1.84 -5.17 -11.99
C TRP A 219 -2.65 -6.38 -11.52
N THR A 220 -3.65 -6.79 -12.28
CA THR A 220 -4.55 -7.90 -11.92
C THR A 220 -4.00 -9.28 -12.22
N GLY A 221 -2.91 -9.37 -12.99
CA GLY A 221 -2.45 -10.61 -13.61
C GLY A 221 -1.08 -11.11 -13.16
N GLU A 222 -0.22 -10.25 -12.61
CA GLU A 222 1.21 -10.56 -12.50
C GLU A 222 1.56 -11.73 -11.59
N VAL A 223 1.01 -11.78 -10.37
CA VAL A 223 1.42 -12.82 -9.40
C VAL A 223 0.41 -13.97 -9.36
N SER A 224 -0.85 -13.69 -9.04
CA SER A 224 -1.87 -14.76 -8.88
C SER A 224 -2.75 -14.98 -10.11
N GLY A 225 -2.89 -13.98 -10.98
CA GLY A 225 -3.89 -13.97 -12.03
C GLY A 225 -5.31 -13.75 -11.50
N GLY A 226 -6.23 -13.31 -12.37
CA GLY A 226 -7.67 -13.20 -12.07
C GLY A 226 -8.03 -12.18 -10.98
N GLY A 227 -7.15 -11.21 -10.71
CA GLY A 227 -7.39 -10.13 -9.76
C GLY A 227 -8.37 -9.07 -10.25
N ILE A 228 -8.52 -8.01 -9.46
CA ILE A 228 -9.42 -6.88 -9.75
C ILE A 228 -8.69 -5.53 -9.66
N ASN A 229 -9.27 -4.49 -10.26
CA ASN A 229 -8.74 -3.13 -10.17
C ASN A 229 -9.05 -2.53 -8.79
N ASN A 230 -8.17 -2.83 -7.84
CA ASN A 230 -8.22 -2.35 -6.46
C ASN A 230 -6.81 -2.44 -5.86
N ILE A 231 -6.45 -1.49 -4.99
CA ILE A 231 -5.29 -1.62 -4.09
C ILE A 231 -5.87 -1.97 -2.72
N ALA A 232 -5.71 -3.22 -2.29
CA ALA A 232 -6.37 -3.75 -1.08
C ALA A 232 -5.48 -3.70 0.15
N ALA A 233 -4.20 -4.05 0.03
CA ALA A 233 -3.32 -4.13 1.19
C ALA A 233 -1.85 -4.06 0.81
N LEU A 234 -1.05 -3.52 1.74
CA LEU A 234 0.36 -3.80 1.87
C LEU A 234 0.53 -5.01 2.79
N ASP A 235 1.47 -5.88 2.44
CA ASP A 235 1.98 -6.95 3.28
C ASP A 235 3.52 -6.89 3.31
N LEU A 236 4.06 -6.76 4.52
CA LEU A 236 5.49 -6.79 4.83
C LEU A 236 5.81 -8.07 5.58
N PHE A 237 6.32 -9.06 4.84
CA PHE A 237 6.52 -10.41 5.37
C PHE A 237 8.00 -10.72 5.61
N ALA A 238 8.35 -10.99 6.87
CA ALA A 238 9.72 -11.28 7.27
C ALA A 238 10.20 -12.68 6.86
N ASN A 239 9.30 -13.63 6.68
CA ASN A 239 9.62 -15.02 6.29
C ASN A 239 10.80 -15.64 7.08
N GLY A 240 10.86 -15.39 8.39
CA GLY A 240 11.90 -15.92 9.26
C GLY A 240 13.26 -15.23 9.15
N ALA A 241 13.39 -14.14 8.38
CA ALA A 241 14.64 -13.42 8.21
C ALA A 241 15.05 -12.60 9.44
N SER A 242 16.33 -12.20 9.48
CA SER A 242 16.80 -11.10 10.33
C SER A 242 16.15 -9.78 9.93
N SER A 243 16.24 -8.77 10.79
CA SER A 243 15.61 -7.45 10.57
C SER A 243 15.92 -6.81 9.22
N ILE A 244 14.85 -6.33 8.59
CA ILE A 244 14.86 -5.25 7.61
C ILE A 244 13.90 -4.16 8.08
N TYR A 245 14.13 -2.93 7.64
CA TYR A 245 13.37 -1.79 8.12
C TYR A 245 12.63 -1.10 6.99
N TYR A 246 11.41 -0.62 7.26
CA TYR A 246 10.65 0.22 6.33
C TYR A 246 10.26 1.54 6.98
N ASP A 247 10.30 2.61 6.22
CA ASP A 247 9.97 3.96 6.67
C ASP A 247 9.36 4.79 5.54
N ASN A 248 8.70 5.89 5.88
CA ASN A 248 8.10 6.85 4.95
C ASN A 248 7.28 6.16 3.85
N ILE A 249 6.34 5.30 4.26
CA ILE A 249 5.47 4.58 3.35
C ILE A 249 4.34 5.52 2.91
N SER A 250 4.02 5.52 1.62
CA SER A 250 2.91 6.30 1.09
C SER A 250 2.25 5.67 -0.12
N LEU A 251 0.97 5.99 -0.30
CA LEU A 251 0.17 5.70 -1.47
C LEU A 251 -0.48 7.00 -1.91
N THR A 252 0.00 7.59 -3.00
CA THR A 252 -0.42 8.93 -3.43
C THR A 252 -0.71 8.95 -4.93
N PRO A 253 -1.52 9.91 -5.41
CA PRO A 253 -1.62 10.14 -6.85
C PRO A 253 -0.25 10.52 -7.43
N PRO A 254 0.04 10.20 -8.71
CA PRO A 254 1.28 10.60 -9.34
C PRO A 254 1.44 12.13 -9.30
N PRO A 255 2.68 12.64 -9.25
CA PRO A 255 2.94 14.07 -9.26
C PRO A 255 2.26 14.72 -10.47
N LYS A 256 1.39 15.69 -10.22
CA LYS A 256 0.72 16.42 -11.30
C LYS A 256 1.78 17.17 -12.10
N LEU A 257 1.94 16.81 -13.38
CA LEU A 257 2.75 17.59 -14.31
C LEU A 257 2.11 18.98 -14.45
N LEU A 258 2.70 20.00 -13.82
CA LEU A 258 2.33 21.38 -14.03
C LEU A 258 2.84 21.81 -15.41
N TYR A 259 1.98 21.67 -16.43
CA TYR A 259 2.22 22.36 -17.70
C TYR A 259 2.11 23.87 -17.47
N LEU A 260 3.25 24.54 -17.34
CA LEU A 260 3.33 25.99 -17.44
C LEU A 260 2.93 26.36 -18.88
N PRO A 261 1.85 27.13 -19.11
CA PRO A 261 1.55 27.62 -20.44
C PRO A 261 2.74 28.47 -20.88
N LEU A 262 3.36 28.10 -22.00
CA LEU A 262 4.31 28.95 -22.70
C LEU A 262 3.61 30.26 -23.04
N ILE A 263 3.87 31.31 -22.25
CA ILE A 263 3.50 32.67 -22.62
C ILE A 263 4.41 33.04 -23.79
N THR A 264 3.91 32.83 -25.00
CA THR A 264 4.49 33.43 -26.18
C THR A 264 4.17 34.92 -26.13
N ARG A 265 5.22 35.74 -26.02
CA ARG A 265 5.14 37.20 -26.14
C ARG A 265 5.08 37.61 -27.60
#